data_AF-E0RUF7-F1
#
_entry.id   AF-E0RUF7-F1
#
_cell.length_a   1.000
_cell.length_b   1.000
_cell.length_c   1.000
_cell.angle_alpha   90.00
_cell.angle_beta   90.00
_cell.angle_gamma   90.00
#
_symmetry.space_group_name_H-M   'P 1'
#
loop_
_entity.id
_entity.type
_entity.pdbx_description
1 polymer ?
#
loop_
_entity_poly.entity_id
_entity_poly.type
_entity_poly.pdbx_seq_one_letter_code
_entity_poly.pdbx_strand_id
1 'polypeptide(L)'
;MSDLEIKLLQKKIAGYPRQIDMLQKRYAMVIAPKSTEIGSAIKALSAYMLQLKVCRGSFSKLEQATRSDCQRLEELIDAECQGEISESVQLSHVQIQHAQATIETYMKSIDAQIDGAVTAQEKLKLAQKQKKTFDVVNLMAMIEKGDGYIL
;
A
#
# COMPACT_ATOMS: atom_id res chain seq x y z
N MET A 1 23.45 -7.78 -26.58
CA MET A 1 22.50 -8.45 -25.67
C MET A 1 21.85 -7.46 -24.70
N SER A 2 22.54 -6.40 -24.27
CA SER A 2 21.98 -5.34 -23.41
C SER A 2 20.73 -4.66 -23.97
N ASP A 3 20.72 -4.29 -25.26
CA ASP A 3 19.60 -3.54 -25.87
C ASP A 3 18.24 -4.30 -25.84
N LEU A 4 18.24 -5.61 -26.06
CA LEU A 4 17.01 -6.42 -25.95
C LEU A 4 16.52 -6.50 -24.51
N GLU A 5 17.45 -6.65 -23.56
CA GLU A 5 17.15 -6.74 -22.14
C GLU A 5 16.58 -5.42 -21.60
N ILE A 6 17.19 -4.29 -21.97
CA ILE A 6 16.71 -2.94 -21.67
C ILE A 6 15.28 -2.77 -22.21
N LYS A 7 15.02 -3.10 -23.48
CA LYS A 7 13.68 -2.97 -24.07
C LYS A 7 12.62 -3.82 -23.37
N LEU A 8 12.97 -5.05 -22.97
CA LEU A 8 12.06 -5.91 -22.20
C LEU A 8 11.77 -5.32 -20.82
N LEU A 9 12.78 -4.76 -20.15
CA LEU A 9 12.64 -4.11 -18.85
C LEU A 9 11.79 -2.84 -18.94
N GLN A 10 12.05 -1.96 -19.92
CA GLN A 10 11.25 -0.76 -20.17
C GLN A 10 9.77 -1.10 -20.45
N LYS A 11 9.52 -2.17 -21.22
CA LYS A 11 8.15 -2.65 -21.47
C LYS A 11 7.46 -3.12 -20.17
N LYS A 12 8.20 -3.78 -19.28
CA LYS A 12 7.69 -4.20 -17.97
C LYS A 12 7.40 -2.99 -17.08
N ILE A 13 8.31 -2.01 -17.06
CA ILE A 13 8.17 -0.75 -16.31
C ILE A 13 6.90 0.01 -16.73
N ALA A 14 6.66 0.14 -18.04
CA ALA A 14 5.46 0.77 -18.58
C ALA A 14 4.15 0.08 -18.12
N GLY A 15 4.22 -1.16 -17.65
CA GLY A 15 3.09 -1.91 -17.11
C GLY A 15 2.78 -1.61 -15.64
N TYR A 16 3.71 -1.03 -14.87
CA TYR A 16 3.50 -0.78 -13.44
C TYR A 16 2.35 0.18 -13.10
N PRO A 17 2.13 1.29 -13.83
CA PRO A 17 1.01 2.18 -13.55
C PRO A 17 -0.35 1.46 -13.53
N ARG A 18 -0.57 0.53 -14.47
CA ARG A 18 -1.80 -0.28 -14.52
C ARG A 18 -1.90 -1.25 -13.35
N GLN A 19 -0.78 -1.87 -12.95
CA GLN A 19 -0.76 -2.77 -11.80
C GLN A 19 -1.08 -2.02 -10.49
N ILE A 20 -0.51 -0.83 -10.32
CA ILE A 20 -0.79 0.05 -9.18
C ILE A 20 -2.26 0.45 -9.16
N ASP A 21 -2.82 0.90 -10.29
CA ASP A 21 -4.25 1.27 -10.40
C ASP A 21 -5.19 0.12 -9.98
N MET A 22 -4.89 -1.12 -10.40
CA MET A 22 -5.69 -2.28 -9.99
C MET A 22 -5.62 -2.52 -8.47
N LEU A 23 -4.45 -2.36 -7.86
CA LEU A 23 -4.29 -2.51 -6.41
C LEU A 23 -4.94 -1.36 -5.64
N GLN A 24 -4.84 -0.13 -6.14
CA GLN A 24 -5.51 1.04 -5.57
C GLN A 24 -7.02 0.85 -5.57
N LYS A 25 -7.61 0.39 -6.69
CA LYS A 25 -9.04 0.08 -6.76
C LYS A 25 -9.45 -1.00 -5.77
N ARG A 26 -8.62 -2.03 -5.59
CA ARG A 26 -8.85 -3.06 -4.57
C ARG A 26 -8.82 -2.49 -3.16
N TYR A 27 -7.85 -1.64 -2.86
CA TYR A 27 -7.74 -0.97 -1.56
C TYR A 27 -8.93 -0.05 -1.30
N ALA A 28 -9.38 0.71 -2.30
CA ALA A 28 -10.56 1.58 -2.19
C ALA A 28 -11.87 0.83 -1.90
N MET A 29 -11.94 -0.47 -2.17
CA MET A 29 -13.08 -1.32 -1.80
C MET A 29 -13.02 -1.82 -0.34
N VAL A 30 -11.93 -1.58 0.38
CA VAL A 30 -11.81 -1.94 1.80
C VAL A 30 -12.43 -0.84 2.63
N ILE A 31 -13.62 -1.11 3.18
CA ILE A 31 -14.43 -0.11 3.89
C ILE A 31 -14.31 -0.31 5.40
N ALA A 32 -14.05 0.77 6.13
CA ALA A 32 -14.05 0.75 7.59
C ALA A 32 -15.43 0.28 8.12
N PRO A 33 -15.45 -0.63 9.10
CA PRO A 33 -16.70 -1.22 9.57
C PRO A 33 -17.54 -0.20 10.33
N LYS A 34 -18.86 -0.25 10.13
CA LYS A 34 -19.83 0.55 10.88
C LYS A 34 -20.55 -0.35 11.88
N SER A 35 -20.45 -0.03 13.17
CA SER A 35 -21.09 -0.81 14.23
C SER A 35 -21.46 0.09 15.40
N THR A 36 -22.58 -0.22 16.04
CA THR A 36 -23.05 0.43 17.28
C THR A 36 -22.77 -0.43 18.50
N GLU A 37 -22.52 -1.72 18.32
CA GLU A 37 -22.29 -2.67 19.40
C GLU A 37 -20.81 -3.08 19.49
N ILE A 38 -20.30 -3.22 20.71
CA ILE A 38 -18.90 -3.57 20.99
C ILE A 38 -18.53 -4.94 20.39
N GLY A 39 -19.35 -5.97 20.62
CA GLY A 39 -19.07 -7.33 20.16
C GLY A 39 -19.03 -7.44 18.63
N SER A 40 -20.00 -6.80 17.97
CA SER A 40 -20.09 -6.72 16.51
C SER A 40 -18.92 -5.91 15.92
N ALA A 41 -18.54 -4.81 16.56
CA ALA A 41 -17.40 -3.99 16.15
C ALA A 41 -16.07 -4.76 16.22
N ILE A 42 -15.82 -5.52 17.29
CA ILE A 42 -14.59 -6.33 17.43
C ILE A 42 -14.46 -7.33 16.27
N LYS A 43 -15.55 -8.04 15.94
CA LYS A 43 -15.56 -9.01 14.83
C LYS A 43 -15.33 -8.31 13.49
N ALA A 44 -16.01 -7.19 13.26
CA ALA A 44 -15.90 -6.43 12.03
C ALA A 44 -14.49 -5.85 11.84
N LEU A 45 -13.85 -5.35 12.90
CA LEU A 45 -12.45 -4.91 12.88
C LEU A 45 -11.48 -6.03 12.52
N SER A 46 -11.69 -7.25 13.02
CA SER A 46 -10.86 -8.40 12.64
C SER A 46 -10.93 -8.68 11.13
N ALA A 47 -12.12 -8.64 10.55
CA ALA A 47 -12.31 -8.84 9.11
C ALA A 47 -11.69 -7.70 8.28
N TYR A 48 -11.90 -6.45 8.71
CA TYR A 48 -11.31 -5.25 8.11
C TYR A 48 -9.78 -5.31 8.09
N MET A 49 -9.15 -5.59 9.24
CA MET A 49 -7.69 -5.74 9.33
C MET A 49 -7.15 -6.87 8.44
N LEU A 50 -7.90 -7.98 8.30
CA LEU A 50 -7.51 -9.07 7.40
C LEU A 50 -7.50 -8.58 5.94
N GLN A 51 -8.52 -7.85 5.50
CA GLN A 51 -8.58 -7.29 4.15
C GLN A 51 -7.44 -6.30 3.89
N LEU A 52 -7.13 -5.43 4.87
CA LEU A 52 -5.99 -4.51 4.79
C LEU A 52 -4.67 -5.27 4.67
N LYS A 53 -4.43 -6.31 5.47
CA LYS A 53 -3.22 -7.15 5.38
C LYS A 53 -3.06 -7.83 4.03
N VAL A 54 -4.16 -8.30 3.43
CA VAL A 54 -4.14 -8.87 2.07
C VAL A 54 -3.76 -7.82 1.02
N CYS A 55 -4.31 -6.60 1.13
CA CYS A 55 -3.94 -5.49 0.25
C CYS A 55 -2.47 -5.11 0.44
N ARG A 56 -2.02 -4.97 1.69
CA ARG A 56 -0.63 -4.67 2.06
C ARG A 56 0.35 -5.68 1.48
N GLY A 57 0.04 -6.97 1.57
CA GLY A 57 0.85 -8.04 1.00
C GLY A 57 0.90 -7.99 -0.54
N SER A 58 -0.17 -7.53 -1.19
CA SER A 58 -0.18 -7.34 -2.65
C SER A 58 0.72 -6.18 -3.07
N PHE A 59 0.68 -5.05 -2.35
CA PHE A 59 1.59 -3.93 -2.57
C PHE A 59 3.05 -4.30 -2.27
N SER A 60 3.33 -5.07 -1.22
CA SER A 60 4.69 -5.51 -0.89
C SER A 60 5.31 -6.40 -1.97
N LYS A 61 4.53 -7.29 -2.60
CA LYS A 61 5.02 -8.06 -3.76
C LYS A 61 5.36 -7.15 -4.95
N LEU A 62 4.56 -6.11 -5.17
CA LEU A 62 4.82 -5.15 -6.24
C LEU A 62 6.05 -4.29 -5.95
N GLU A 63 6.23 -3.85 -4.69
CA GLU A 63 7.42 -3.14 -4.21
C GLU A 63 8.69 -3.97 -4.51
N GLN A 64 8.72 -5.24 -4.11
CA GLN A 64 9.84 -6.14 -4.37
C GLN A 64 10.15 -6.26 -5.86
N ALA A 65 9.13 -6.43 -6.70
CA ALA A 65 9.30 -6.47 -8.14
C ALA A 65 9.88 -5.16 -8.69
N THR A 66 9.34 -4.01 -8.29
CA THR A 66 9.84 -2.69 -8.72
C THR A 66 11.24 -2.38 -8.20
N ARG A 67 11.62 -2.88 -7.02
CA ARG A 67 12.98 -2.69 -6.48
C ARG A 67 13.98 -3.51 -7.29
N SER A 68 13.67 -4.78 -7.55
CA SER A 68 14.49 -5.65 -8.38
C SER A 68 14.68 -5.11 -9.80
N ASP A 69 13.61 -4.60 -10.41
CA ASP A 69 13.67 -4.07 -11.78
C ASP A 69 14.42 -2.73 -11.84
N CYS A 70 14.32 -1.89 -10.81
CA CYS A 70 15.05 -0.63 -10.73
C CYS A 70 16.54 -0.87 -10.58
N GLN A 71 16.92 -1.77 -9.67
CA GLN A 71 18.31 -2.19 -9.50
C GLN A 71 18.86 -2.78 -10.81
N ARG A 72 18.08 -3.61 -11.51
CA ARG A 72 18.51 -4.18 -12.79
C ARG A 72 18.70 -3.10 -13.87
N LEU A 73 17.81 -2.10 -13.90
CA LEU A 73 17.94 -0.97 -14.83
C LEU A 73 19.20 -0.15 -14.53
N GLU A 74 19.48 0.11 -13.26
CA GLU A 74 20.69 0.83 -12.81
C GLU A 74 21.96 0.07 -13.17
N GLU A 75 22.01 -1.25 -12.95
CA GLU A 75 23.13 -2.10 -13.38
C GLU A 75 23.37 -2.05 -14.89
N LEU A 76 22.30 -2.02 -15.69
CA LEU A 76 22.39 -1.92 -17.15
C LEU A 76 22.84 -0.53 -17.61
N ILE A 77 22.39 0.52 -16.94
CA ILE A 77 22.84 1.90 -17.16
C ILE A 77 24.34 2.01 -16.87
N ASP A 78 24.78 1.50 -15.70
CA ASP A 78 26.17 1.55 -15.27
C ASP A 78 27.10 0.73 -16.19
N ALA A 79 26.61 -0.38 -16.74
CA ALA A 79 27.34 -1.20 -17.70
C ALA A 79 27.50 -0.52 -19.07
N GLU A 80 26.58 0.39 -19.46
CA GLU A 80 26.64 1.15 -20.70
C GLU A 80 27.39 2.49 -20.59
N CYS A 81 28.04 2.78 -19.43
CA CYS A 81 28.79 4.01 -19.11
C CYS A 81 29.98 4.38 -20.03
N GLN A 82 30.09 3.82 -21.23
CA GLN A 82 31.00 4.31 -22.27
C GLN A 82 30.33 5.28 -23.26
N GLY A 83 29.02 5.57 -23.12
CA GLY A 83 28.28 6.47 -24.00
C GLY A 83 27.18 7.29 -23.31
N GLU A 84 26.45 8.08 -24.11
CA GLU A 84 25.30 8.87 -23.65
C GLU A 84 24.09 7.96 -23.43
N ILE A 85 23.52 7.98 -22.22
CA ILE A 85 22.34 7.19 -21.87
C ILE A 85 21.15 7.71 -22.67
N SER A 86 20.42 6.82 -23.34
CA SER A 86 19.24 7.23 -24.11
C SER A 86 18.17 7.86 -23.21
N GLU A 87 17.49 8.89 -23.71
CA GLU A 87 16.35 9.53 -23.05
C GLU A 87 15.26 8.51 -22.65
N SER A 88 15.04 7.49 -23.48
CA SER A 88 14.07 6.43 -23.19
C SER A 88 14.37 5.65 -21.90
N VAL A 89 15.66 5.43 -21.62
CA VAL A 89 16.14 4.72 -20.43
C VAL A 89 16.00 5.61 -19.20
N GLN A 90 16.35 6.90 -19.32
CA GLN A 90 16.13 7.89 -18.26
C GLN A 90 14.65 8.02 -17.90
N LEU A 91 13.76 8.11 -18.88
CA LEU A 91 12.31 8.14 -18.66
C LEU A 91 11.82 6.88 -17.93
N SER A 92 12.34 5.71 -18.30
CA SER A 92 11.97 4.45 -17.65
C SER A 92 12.46 4.40 -16.20
N HIS A 93 13.64 4.96 -15.91
CA HIS A 93 14.16 5.10 -14.55
C HIS A 93 13.27 6.01 -13.68
N VAL A 94 12.86 7.16 -14.21
CA VAL A 94 11.91 8.05 -13.51
C VAL A 94 10.56 7.36 -13.29
N GLN A 95 10.05 6.61 -14.28
CA GLN A 95 8.79 5.88 -14.16
C GLN A 95 8.82 4.83 -13.05
N ILE A 96 9.90 4.05 -12.94
CA ILE A 96 10.01 3.04 -11.89
C ILE A 96 10.21 3.66 -10.50
N GLN A 97 10.93 4.78 -10.39
CA GLN A 97 11.04 5.54 -9.13
C GLN A 97 9.67 6.09 -8.69
N HIS A 98 8.90 6.65 -9.61
CA HIS A 98 7.54 7.12 -9.32
C HIS A 98 6.62 5.96 -8.88
N ALA A 99 6.74 4.80 -9.54
CA ALA A 99 6.00 3.60 -9.15
C ALA A 99 6.36 3.16 -7.71
N GLN A 100 7.65 3.12 -7.35
CA GLN A 100 8.12 2.80 -6.00
C GLN A 100 7.56 3.78 -4.96
N ALA A 101 7.67 5.08 -5.20
CA ALA A 101 7.17 6.12 -4.28
C ALA A 101 5.65 6.02 -4.06
N THR A 102 4.91 5.73 -5.13
CA THR A 102 3.46 5.52 -5.07
C THR A 102 3.12 4.29 -4.23
N ILE A 103 3.81 3.17 -4.47
CA ILE A 103 3.62 1.92 -3.71
C ILE A 103 3.92 2.15 -2.22
N GLU A 104 5.03 2.83 -1.90
CA GLU A 104 5.42 3.12 -0.53
C GLU A 104 4.37 3.97 0.20
N THR A 105 3.78 4.95 -0.48
CA THR A 105 2.71 5.80 0.08
C THR A 105 1.48 4.97 0.43
N TYR A 106 1.03 4.08 -0.47
CA TYR A 106 -0.08 3.18 -0.18
C TYR A 106 0.23 2.21 0.96
N MET A 107 1.45 1.68 0.99
CA MET A 107 1.90 0.80 2.05
C MET A 107 1.85 1.48 3.42
N LYS A 108 2.39 2.69 3.53
CA LYS A 108 2.33 3.50 4.76
C LYS A 108 0.89 3.82 5.17
N SER A 109 0.03 4.17 4.20
CA SER A 109 -1.38 4.44 4.46
C SER A 109 -2.10 3.21 5.02
N ILE A 110 -1.87 2.03 4.43
CA ILE A 110 -2.47 0.78 4.89
C ILE A 110 -1.95 0.40 6.29
N ASP A 111 -0.65 0.56 6.55
CA ASP A 111 -0.06 0.28 7.87
C ASP A 111 -0.68 1.17 8.95
N ALA A 112 -0.82 2.48 8.70
CA ALA A 112 -1.50 3.40 9.62
C ALA A 112 -2.95 2.99 9.91
N GLN A 113 -3.70 2.54 8.89
CA GLN A 113 -5.06 2.03 9.08
C GLN A 113 -5.11 0.73 9.89
N ILE A 114 -4.14 -0.17 9.71
CA ILE A 114 -4.01 -1.39 10.51
C ILE A 114 -3.75 -1.02 11.97
N ASP A 115 -2.80 -0.13 12.25
CA ASP A 115 -2.45 0.29 13.61
C ASP A 115 -3.63 0.97 14.32
N GLY A 116 -4.36 1.85 13.61
CA GLY A 116 -5.60 2.45 14.10
C GLY A 116 -6.67 1.41 14.43
N ALA A 117 -6.85 0.41 13.56
CA ALA A 117 -7.82 -0.66 13.77
C ALA A 117 -7.44 -1.59 14.95
N VAL A 118 -6.15 -1.87 15.13
CA VAL A 118 -5.63 -2.63 16.29
C VAL A 118 -5.94 -1.88 17.58
N THR A 119 -5.55 -0.60 17.65
CA THR A 119 -5.78 0.25 18.81
C THR A 119 -7.27 0.35 19.16
N ALA A 120 -8.14 0.52 18.16
CA ALA A 120 -9.58 0.54 18.36
C ALA A 120 -10.11 -0.81 18.87
N GLN A 121 -9.63 -1.92 18.31
CA GLN A 121 -10.04 -3.25 18.74
C GLN A 121 -9.64 -3.51 20.20
N GLU A 122 -8.44 -3.10 20.62
CA GLU A 122 -7.98 -3.22 22.01
C GLU A 122 -8.85 -2.40 22.97
N LYS A 123 -9.17 -1.14 22.62
CA LYS A 123 -10.09 -0.30 23.40
C LYS A 123 -11.46 -0.95 23.57
N LEU A 124 -12.01 -1.52 22.50
CA LEU A 124 -13.30 -2.21 22.54
C LEU A 124 -13.26 -3.50 23.38
N LYS A 125 -12.20 -4.31 23.24
CA LYS A 125 -12.00 -5.51 24.07
C LYS A 125 -11.92 -5.17 25.55
N LEU A 126 -11.21 -4.09 25.90
CA LEU A 126 -11.12 -3.61 27.27
C LEU A 126 -12.49 -3.14 27.80
N ALA A 127 -13.22 -2.34 27.01
CA ALA A 127 -14.56 -1.88 27.36
C ALA A 127 -15.54 -3.05 27.58
N GLN A 128 -15.49 -4.07 26.70
CA GLN A 128 -16.29 -5.28 26.83
C GLN A 128 -16.00 -6.01 28.14
N LYS A 129 -14.71 -6.20 28.47
CA LYS A 129 -14.27 -6.87 29.70
C LYS A 129 -14.71 -6.11 30.96
N GLN A 130 -14.68 -4.78 30.91
CA GLN A 130 -15.08 -3.91 32.03
C GLN A 130 -16.58 -3.63 32.08
N LYS A 131 -17.38 -4.18 31.15
CA LYS A 131 -18.83 -3.89 30.99
C LYS A 131 -19.13 -2.38 30.93
N LYS A 132 -18.21 -1.59 30.39
CA LYS A 132 -18.36 -0.13 30.26
C LYS A 132 -19.13 0.20 28.99
N THR A 133 -20.01 1.18 29.08
CA THR A 133 -20.55 1.87 27.91
C THR A 133 -19.41 2.58 27.19
N PHE A 134 -19.30 2.36 25.87
CA PHE A 134 -18.26 2.94 25.03
C PHE A 134 -18.92 3.46 23.76
N ASP A 135 -18.49 4.64 23.29
CA ASP A 135 -18.99 5.19 22.04
C ASP A 135 -18.31 4.50 20.85
N VAL A 136 -18.89 3.37 20.45
CA VAL A 136 -18.40 2.54 19.34
C VAL A 136 -18.50 3.29 18.02
N VAL A 137 -19.53 4.11 17.83
CA VAL A 137 -19.79 4.83 16.57
C VAL A 137 -18.69 5.84 16.32
N ASN A 138 -18.36 6.66 17.32
CA ASN A 138 -17.28 7.65 17.19
C ASN A 138 -15.92 6.99 16.94
N LEU A 139 -15.64 5.88 17.63
CA LEU A 139 -14.39 5.13 17.42
C LEU A 139 -14.29 4.57 16.00
N MET A 140 -15.37 4.02 15.44
CA MET A 140 -15.35 3.50 14.07
C MET A 140 -15.20 4.63 13.05
N ALA A 141 -15.83 5.79 13.29
CA ALA A 141 -15.69 6.97 12.44
C ALA A 141 -14.26 7.52 12.44
N MET A 142 -13.52 7.41 13.56
CA MET A 142 -12.10 7.80 13.63
C MET A 142 -11.21 6.90 12.76
N ILE A 143 -11.52 5.61 12.64
CA ILE A 143 -10.78 4.69 11.75
C ILE A 143 -11.04 5.03 10.28
N GLU A 144 -12.30 5.35 9.93
CA GLU A 144 -12.70 5.73 8.57
C GLU A 144 -12.01 7.02 8.10
N LYS A 145 -11.80 7.98 9.02
CA LYS A 145 -11.14 9.26 8.70
C LYS A 145 -9.61 9.20 8.71
N GLY A 146 -9.03 8.09 9.18
CA GLY A 146 -7.65 8.10 9.67
C GLY A 146 -7.52 8.95 10.94
N ASP A 147 -6.50 8.70 11.77
CA ASP A 147 -6.16 9.60 12.89
C ASP A 147 -6.32 11.04 12.43
N GLY A 148 -7.21 11.80 13.07
CA GLY A 148 -7.85 13.02 12.55
C GLY A 148 -6.94 14.24 12.30
N TYR A 149 -5.82 14.06 11.63
CA TYR A 149 -4.92 15.05 11.08
C TYR A 149 -4.91 14.90 9.55
N ILE A 150 -6.02 15.27 8.94
CA ILE A 150 -5.98 15.86 7.59
C ILE A 150 -5.65 17.33 7.83
N LEU A 151 -4.42 17.75 7.47
CA LEU A 151 -4.03 19.15 7.34
C LEU A 151 -4.73 19.80 6.14
#